data_AF-A0ABD5US56-F1
#
_entry.id   AF-A0ABD5US56-F1
#
_cell.length_a   1.000
_cell.length_b   1.000
_cell.length_c   1.000
_cell.angle_alpha   90.00
_cell.angle_beta   90.00
_cell.angle_gamma   90.00
#
_symmetry.space_group_name_H-M   'P 1'
#
loop_
_entity.id
_entity.type
_entity.pdbx_description
1 polymer ?
#
loop_
_entity_poly.entity_id
_entity_poly.type
_entity_poly.pdbx_seq_one_letter_code
_entity_poly.pdbx_strand_id
1 'polypeptide(L)'
;MVGNISSGESSEGSAAASGCCTVATHPLTDRDLATDVETLAAVGSETRYEALRLVAASEGGTCGCELEPALGVSQGAVSQALSRLYDAGLLTRRKEGRWRYYDATARAERLLAVLDATRSTAETRGIDETRSTDDTAEGSRS
;
A
#
# COMPACT_ATOMS: atom_id res chain seq x y z
N MET A 1 14.63 -34.51 -71.32
CA MET A 1 14.69 -33.96 -69.94
C MET A 1 13.33 -33.36 -69.66
N VAL A 2 12.49 -34.09 -68.92
CA VAL A 2 11.06 -33.79 -68.73
C VAL A 2 10.85 -33.32 -67.30
N GLY A 3 10.11 -32.22 -67.12
CA GLY A 3 9.50 -31.77 -65.86
C GLY A 3 10.49 -31.11 -64.89
N ASN A 4 10.18 -30.03 -64.18
CA ASN A 4 8.89 -29.43 -63.90
C ASN A 4 9.13 -27.98 -63.46
N ILE A 5 8.46 -27.01 -64.10
CA ILE A 5 8.20 -25.70 -63.52
C ILE A 5 6.84 -25.79 -62.83
N SER A 6 6.80 -25.64 -61.50
CA SER A 6 5.56 -25.31 -60.83
C SER A 6 5.81 -24.84 -59.40
N SER A 7 5.27 -23.67 -59.11
CA SER A 7 4.59 -23.33 -57.85
C SER A 7 5.50 -23.12 -56.62
N GLY A 8 5.46 -21.99 -55.92
CA GLY A 8 4.54 -20.87 -56.03
C GLY A 8 5.06 -19.67 -55.24
N GLU A 9 4.82 -18.51 -55.82
CA GLU A 9 4.72 -17.27 -55.07
C GLU A 9 3.38 -17.30 -54.32
N SER A 10 3.48 -17.25 -53.00
CA SER A 10 2.41 -17.02 -52.03
C SER A 10 3.17 -16.49 -50.81
N SER A 11 2.93 -15.32 -50.25
CA SER A 11 1.74 -14.50 -50.24
C SER A 11 2.18 -13.13 -49.72
N GLU A 12 2.01 -12.07 -50.50
CA GLU A 12 1.80 -10.75 -49.91
C GLU A 12 0.39 -10.72 -49.32
N GLY A 13 0.30 -10.22 -48.08
CA GLY A 13 -0.96 -9.90 -47.42
C GLY A 13 -1.34 -10.85 -46.30
N SER A 14 -0.95 -10.52 -45.07
CA SER A 14 -1.85 -10.69 -43.93
C SER A 14 -1.47 -9.78 -42.77
N ALA A 15 -2.35 -8.81 -42.57
CA ALA A 15 -2.63 -8.09 -41.33
C ALA A 15 -1.45 -7.41 -40.60
N ALA A 16 -1.52 -6.08 -40.59
CA ALA A 16 -1.07 -5.30 -39.45
C ALA A 16 -1.65 -5.89 -38.16
N ALA A 17 -0.89 -6.76 -37.49
CA ALA A 17 -0.96 -6.85 -36.05
C ALA A 17 -0.19 -5.62 -35.53
N SER A 18 -0.83 -4.44 -35.64
CA SER A 18 -0.51 -3.37 -34.70
C SER A 18 -0.83 -3.98 -33.34
N GLY A 19 0.20 -4.45 -32.64
CA GLY A 19 0.08 -5.00 -31.30
C GLY A 19 -0.60 -3.95 -30.46
N CYS A 20 -1.93 -4.07 -30.31
CA CYS A 20 -2.76 -3.15 -29.53
C CYS A 20 -2.46 -3.25 -28.03
N CYS A 21 -1.57 -4.18 -27.66
CA CYS A 21 -1.07 -4.40 -26.32
C CYS A 21 0.41 -4.01 -26.27
N THR A 22 0.72 -2.71 -26.31
CA THR A 22 1.99 -2.23 -25.76
C THR A 22 1.90 -2.42 -24.24
N VAL A 23 2.69 -3.36 -23.73
CA VAL A 23 2.86 -3.50 -22.28
C VAL A 23 3.44 -2.19 -21.77
N ALA A 24 2.71 -1.50 -20.90
CA ALA A 24 3.24 -0.34 -20.20
C ALA A 24 4.46 -0.81 -19.41
N THR A 25 5.63 -0.32 -19.78
CA THR A 25 6.83 -0.48 -18.97
C THR A 25 6.76 0.52 -17.82
N HIS A 26 7.31 0.12 -16.69
CA HIS A 26 7.30 0.93 -15.50
C HIS A 26 8.73 1.38 -15.18
N PRO A 27 8.92 2.56 -14.57
CA PRO A 27 10.24 3.16 -14.42
C PRO A 27 11.05 2.68 -13.20
N LEU A 28 10.56 1.78 -12.33
CA LEU A 28 11.41 1.37 -11.18
C LEU A 28 12.53 0.46 -11.65
N THR A 29 13.65 0.60 -10.93
CA THR A 29 14.76 -0.34 -11.03
C THR A 29 14.43 -1.64 -10.29
N ASP A 30 15.08 -2.75 -10.65
CA ASP A 30 14.90 -4.04 -9.95
C ASP A 30 15.19 -3.93 -8.45
N ARG A 31 16.14 -3.07 -8.06
CA ARG A 31 16.49 -2.82 -6.66
C ARG A 31 15.35 -2.12 -5.93
N ASP A 32 14.77 -1.10 -6.53
CA ASP A 32 13.69 -0.33 -5.89
C ASP A 32 12.43 -1.20 -5.80
N LEU A 33 12.13 -1.99 -6.84
CA LEU A 33 11.06 -2.98 -6.82
C LEU A 33 11.24 -4.00 -5.68
N ALA A 34 12.43 -4.59 -5.54
CA ALA A 34 12.72 -5.52 -4.46
C ALA A 34 12.56 -4.87 -3.07
N THR A 35 13.03 -3.64 -2.91
CA THR A 35 12.91 -2.86 -1.66
C THR A 35 11.44 -2.60 -1.30
N ASP A 36 10.62 -2.24 -2.29
CA ASP A 36 9.21 -1.96 -2.09
C ASP A 36 8.43 -3.25 -1.78
N VAL A 37 8.71 -4.34 -2.48
CA VAL A 37 8.11 -5.66 -2.19
C VAL A 37 8.47 -6.14 -0.78
N GLU A 38 9.72 -5.97 -0.35
CA GLU A 38 10.14 -6.31 1.01
C GLU A 38 9.40 -5.44 2.05
N THR A 39 9.27 -4.14 1.79
CA THR A 39 8.54 -3.22 2.66
C THR A 39 7.07 -3.65 2.78
N LEU A 40 6.42 -3.94 1.65
CA LEU A 40 5.02 -4.38 1.59
C LEU A 40 4.83 -5.74 2.28
N ALA A 41 5.74 -6.68 2.07
CA ALA A 41 5.72 -7.97 2.76
C ALA A 41 5.88 -7.81 4.28
N ALA A 42 6.74 -6.88 4.71
CA ALA A 42 6.93 -6.57 6.13
C ALA A 42 5.68 -5.97 6.78
N VAL A 43 4.88 -5.17 6.08
CA VAL A 43 3.61 -4.64 6.64
C VAL A 43 2.40 -5.54 6.39
N GLY A 44 2.47 -6.49 5.45
CA GLY A 44 1.36 -7.36 5.04
C GLY A 44 0.93 -8.45 6.04
N SER A 45 1.06 -8.20 7.33
CA SER A 45 0.59 -9.08 8.41
C SER A 45 -0.14 -8.24 9.44
N GLU A 46 -1.30 -8.70 9.87
CA GLU A 46 -2.14 -8.05 10.88
C GLU A 46 -1.33 -7.63 12.12
N THR A 47 -0.66 -8.57 12.79
CA THR A 47 0.16 -8.30 13.97
C THR A 47 1.28 -7.27 13.70
N ARG A 48 1.93 -7.34 12.54
CA ARG A 48 3.02 -6.38 12.21
C ARG A 48 2.47 -5.00 11.91
N TYR A 49 1.34 -4.94 11.23
CA TYR A 49 0.67 -3.68 10.91
C TYR A 49 0.18 -2.98 12.17
N GLU A 50 -0.47 -3.71 13.07
CA GLU A 50 -0.91 -3.18 14.37
C GLU A 50 0.28 -2.74 15.23
N ALA A 51 1.34 -3.55 15.30
CA ALA A 51 2.56 -3.17 16.01
C ALA A 51 3.16 -1.87 15.46
N LEU A 52 3.22 -1.73 14.13
CA LEU A 52 3.73 -0.52 13.48
C LEU A 52 2.86 0.71 13.81
N ARG A 53 1.53 0.55 13.83
CA ARG A 53 0.58 1.62 14.20
C ARG A 53 0.76 2.06 15.65
N LEU A 54 0.88 1.12 16.58
CA LEU A 54 1.11 1.40 18.00
C LEU A 54 2.43 2.13 18.20
N VAL A 55 3.51 1.68 17.55
CA VAL A 55 4.81 2.35 17.64
C VAL A 55 4.77 3.76 17.05
N ALA A 56 4.08 3.96 15.92
CA ALA A 56 3.96 5.26 15.28
C ALA A 56 3.09 6.26 16.07
N ALA A 57 2.18 5.78 16.91
CA ALA A 57 1.33 6.63 17.75
C ALA A 57 2.01 7.09 19.05
N SER A 58 3.11 6.46 19.45
CA SER A 58 3.82 6.75 20.69
C SER A 58 4.87 7.84 20.51
N GLU A 59 4.74 8.95 21.24
CA GLU A 59 5.77 9.99 21.29
C GLU A 59 6.92 9.53 22.20
N GLY A 60 8.05 9.16 21.60
CA GLY A 60 9.26 8.81 22.35
C GLY A 60 9.52 7.31 22.49
N GLY A 61 8.93 6.47 21.64
CA GLY A 61 9.35 5.08 21.44
C GLY A 61 8.70 4.08 22.39
N THR A 62 8.32 2.93 21.85
CA THR A 62 7.54 1.90 22.56
C THR A 62 8.42 0.74 23.00
N CYS A 63 8.23 0.25 24.23
CA CYS A 63 8.89 -0.99 24.67
C CYS A 63 8.23 -2.20 24.00
N GLY A 64 9.02 -3.18 23.57
CA GLY A 64 8.49 -4.48 23.10
C GLY A 64 7.60 -5.18 24.15
N CYS A 65 7.85 -4.90 25.43
CA CYS A 65 7.08 -5.42 26.56
C CYS A 65 5.65 -4.85 26.64
N GLU A 66 5.43 -3.61 26.20
CA GLU A 66 4.13 -2.93 26.23
C GLU A 66 3.24 -3.34 25.06
N LEU A 67 3.85 -3.84 23.97
CA LEU A 67 3.13 -4.27 22.77
C LEU A 67 2.45 -5.64 22.92
N GLU A 68 2.96 -6.52 23.79
CA GLU A 68 2.38 -7.84 24.03
C GLU A 68 0.91 -7.80 24.50
N PRO A 69 0.55 -7.08 25.58
CA PRO A 69 -0.84 -6.99 26.01
C PRO A 69 -1.75 -6.29 24.99
N ALA A 70 -1.21 -5.36 24.19
CA ALA A 70 -1.98 -4.64 23.18
C ALA A 70 -2.31 -5.50 21.95
N LEU A 71 -1.40 -6.39 21.55
CA LEU A 71 -1.54 -7.23 20.35
C LEU A 71 -2.12 -8.62 20.65
N GLY A 72 -2.21 -9.02 21.92
CA GLY A 72 -2.74 -10.34 22.31
C GLY A 72 -1.91 -11.53 21.81
N VAL A 73 -0.64 -11.31 21.48
CA VAL A 73 0.30 -12.34 21.03
C VAL A 73 1.41 -12.55 22.07
N SER A 74 2.26 -13.56 21.90
CA SER A 74 3.38 -13.79 22.83
C SER A 74 4.54 -12.80 22.61
N GLN A 75 5.34 -12.54 23.65
CA GLN A 75 6.61 -11.78 23.55
C GLN A 75 7.50 -12.22 22.36
N GLY A 76 7.59 -13.53 22.09
CA GLY A 76 8.38 -14.06 20.98
C GLY A 76 7.85 -13.61 19.62
N ALA A 77 6.53 -13.63 19.45
CA ALA A 77 5.87 -13.15 18.24
C ALA A 77 6.05 -11.63 18.06
N VAL A 78 5.91 -10.85 19.14
CA VAL A 78 6.17 -9.40 19.13
C VAL A 78 7.61 -9.10 18.71
N SER A 79 8.59 -9.77 19.33
CA SER A 79 10.01 -9.58 19.00
C SER A 79 10.30 -9.91 17.53
N GLN A 80 9.71 -11.00 17.01
CA GLN A 80 9.86 -11.38 15.62
C GLN A 80 9.21 -10.36 14.68
N ALA A 81 8.03 -9.84 15.02
CA ALA A 81 7.34 -8.79 14.27
C ALA A 81 8.18 -7.52 14.20
N LEU A 82 8.66 -7.03 15.35
CA LEU A 82 9.50 -5.84 15.45
C LEU A 82 10.83 -5.99 14.70
N SER A 83 11.44 -7.16 14.76
CA SER A 83 12.67 -7.45 14.01
C SER A 83 12.45 -7.35 12.50
N ARG A 84 11.35 -7.94 11.98
CA ARG A 84 11.01 -7.85 10.55
C ARG A 84 10.75 -6.43 10.09
N LEU A 85 10.06 -5.63 10.91
CA LEU A 85 9.80 -4.22 10.62
C LEU A 85 11.08 -3.37 10.67
N TYR A 86 11.98 -3.68 11.60
CA TYR A 86 13.30 -3.05 11.69
C TYR A 86 14.17 -3.38 10.48
N ASP A 87 14.22 -4.65 10.07
CA ASP A 87 15.00 -5.10 8.90
C ASP A 87 14.52 -4.43 7.61
N ALA A 88 13.20 -4.22 7.48
CA ALA A 88 12.60 -3.47 6.37
C ALA A 88 12.79 -1.92 6.46
N GLY A 89 13.49 -1.42 7.47
CA GLY A 89 13.76 0.02 7.65
C GLY A 89 12.55 0.85 8.09
N LEU A 90 11.50 0.20 8.61
CA LEU A 90 10.29 0.88 9.09
C LEU A 90 10.39 1.30 10.55
N LEU A 91 11.24 0.62 11.33
CA LEU A 91 11.52 0.97 12.71
C LEU A 91 12.99 1.28 12.91
N THR A 92 13.28 2.18 13.84
CA THR A 92 14.58 2.27 14.49
C THR A 92 14.51 1.60 15.86
N ARG A 93 15.67 1.20 16.38
CA ARG A 93 15.79 0.61 17.72
C ARG A 93 16.82 1.38 18.53
N ARG A 94 16.49 1.71 19.78
CA ARG A 94 17.41 2.30 20.75
C ARG A 94 17.48 1.42 22.00
N LYS A 95 18.68 1.28 22.56
CA LYS A 95 18.92 0.50 23.78
C LYS A 95 19.08 1.46 24.94
N GLU A 96 18.23 1.32 25.95
CA GLU A 96 18.32 2.09 27.20
C GLU A 96 18.35 1.14 28.38
N GLY A 97 19.52 1.04 29.01
CA GLY A 97 19.78 0.08 30.07
C GLY A 97 19.56 -1.36 29.57
N ARG A 98 18.55 -2.03 30.15
CA ARG A 98 18.16 -3.42 29.82
C ARG A 98 17.12 -3.48 28.69
N TRP A 99 16.46 -2.37 28.38
CA TRP A 99 15.29 -2.34 27.52
C TRP A 99 15.64 -1.89 26.10
N ARG A 100 14.80 -2.32 25.15
CA ARG A 100 14.86 -1.89 23.75
C ARG A 100 13.57 -1.15 23.44
N TYR A 101 13.74 0.07 22.97
CA TYR A 101 12.64 0.90 22.49
C TYR A 101 12.68 0.95 20.97
N TYR A 102 11.50 1.00 20.38
CA TYR A 102 11.31 1.11 18.95
C TYR A 102 10.59 2.40 18.62
N ASP A 103 11.09 3.09 17.60
CA ASP A 103 10.54 4.33 17.09
C ASP A 103 10.25 4.17 15.60
N ALA A 104 9.13 4.69 15.13
CA ALA A 104 8.79 4.67 13.71
C ALA A 104 9.77 5.54 12.92
N THR A 105 10.17 5.07 11.73
CA THR A 105 10.97 5.90 10.83
C THR A 105 10.07 6.83 10.02
N ALA A 106 10.65 7.90 9.47
CA ALA A 106 9.93 8.77 8.55
C ALA A 106 9.40 8.01 7.31
N ARG A 107 10.01 6.86 6.94
CA ARG A 107 9.49 5.98 5.88
C ARG A 107 8.19 5.30 6.33
N ALA A 108 8.14 4.80 7.56
CA ALA A 108 6.92 4.22 8.12
C ALA A 108 5.80 5.25 8.24
N GLU A 109 6.08 6.44 8.77
CA GLU A 109 5.09 7.52 8.90
C GLU A 109 4.47 7.89 7.55
N ARG A 110 5.30 8.08 6.51
CA ARG A 110 4.81 8.35 5.15
C ARG A 110 3.95 7.22 4.59
N LEU A 111 4.36 5.97 4.82
CA LEU A 111 3.58 4.81 4.37
C LEU A 111 2.22 4.75 5.06
N LEU A 112 2.17 4.94 6.37
CA LEU A 112 0.93 4.98 7.13
C LEU A 112 0.03 6.13 6.67
N ALA A 113 0.60 7.31 6.44
CA ALA A 113 -0.14 8.47 5.92
C ALA A 113 -0.76 8.21 4.55
N VAL A 114 -0.05 7.53 3.63
CA VAL A 114 -0.60 7.12 2.32
C VAL A 114 -1.76 6.16 2.50
N LEU A 115 -1.64 5.16 3.39
CA LEU A 115 -2.72 4.22 3.69
C LEU A 115 -3.94 4.91 4.32
N ASP A 116 -3.73 5.99 5.08
CA ASP A 116 -4.79 6.79 5.67
C ASP A 116 -5.52 7.61 4.61
N ALA A 117 -4.75 8.28 3.74
CA ALA A 117 -5.30 9.05 2.64
C ALA A 117 -6.15 8.21 1.67
N THR A 118 -5.77 6.96 1.39
CA THR A 118 -6.58 6.08 0.53
C THR A 118 -7.94 5.74 1.13
N ARG A 119 -8.08 5.73 2.46
CA ARG A 119 -9.38 5.53 3.13
C ARG A 119 -10.22 6.81 3.10
N SER A 120 -9.61 7.99 3.27
CA SER A 120 -10.32 9.28 3.26
C SER A 120 -10.90 9.66 1.89
N THR A 121 -10.30 9.19 0.79
CA THR A 121 -10.91 9.39 -0.55
C THR A 121 -12.26 8.69 -0.74
N ALA A 122 -12.61 7.74 0.12
CA ALA A 122 -13.92 7.07 0.08
C ALA A 122 -15.06 7.94 0.65
N GLU A 123 -14.75 8.94 1.49
CA GLU A 123 -15.77 9.72 2.24
C GLU A 123 -16.43 10.83 1.40
N THR A 124 -15.85 11.22 0.25
CA THR A 124 -16.43 12.27 -0.63
C THR A 124 -17.60 11.76 -1.50
N ARG A 125 -17.96 10.47 -1.44
CA ARG A 125 -18.96 9.86 -2.32
C ARG A 125 -20.36 9.69 -1.71
N GLY A 126 -20.63 10.26 -0.53
CA GLY A 126 -21.84 9.97 0.26
C GLY A 126 -22.57 11.16 0.92
N ILE A 127 -22.33 12.40 0.50
CA ILE A 127 -23.07 13.57 1.00
C ILE A 127 -23.57 14.44 -0.16
N ASP A 128 -24.46 13.90 -0.97
CA ASP A 128 -25.41 14.70 -1.74
C ASP A 128 -26.79 14.07 -1.53
N GLU A 129 -27.82 14.91 -1.46
CA GLU A 129 -29.23 14.53 -1.32
C GLU A 129 -29.79 14.22 0.08
N THR A 130 -29.68 15.17 1.02
CA THR A 130 -30.88 15.59 1.78
C THR A 130 -30.75 17.03 2.28
N ARG A 131 -30.96 18.00 1.39
CA ARG A 131 -31.31 19.37 1.80
C ARG A 131 -32.38 19.95 0.89
N SER A 132 -33.61 19.47 1.07
CA SER A 132 -34.81 20.21 0.69
C SER A 132 -35.73 20.24 1.92
N THR A 133 -35.57 21.30 2.71
CA THR A 133 -36.61 21.78 3.63
C THR A 133 -36.99 23.16 3.12
N ASP A 134 -38.29 23.31 2.87
CA ASP A 134 -39.11 24.52 2.91
C ASP A 134 -38.46 25.89 2.71
N ASP A 135 -38.90 26.61 1.66
CA ASP A 135 -39.40 27.98 1.84
C ASP A 135 -40.24 28.43 0.63
N THR A 136 -41.56 28.41 0.76
CA THR A 136 -42.44 29.35 0.03
C THR A 136 -43.68 29.62 0.89
N ALA A 137 -43.49 30.44 1.92
CA ALA A 137 -44.58 31.20 2.49
C ALA A 137 -44.44 32.65 2.02
N GLU A 138 -45.05 32.99 0.89
CA GLU A 138 -45.29 34.39 0.55
C GLU A 138 -46.77 34.58 0.18
N GLY A 139 -47.41 35.47 0.94
CA GLY A 139 -48.86 35.60 1.01
C GLY A 139 -49.47 36.61 0.04
N SER A 140 -50.69 37.01 0.42
CA SER A 140 -51.54 38.07 -0.13
C SER A 140 -52.36 37.73 -1.37
N ARG A 141 -53.67 37.59 -1.16
CA ARG A 141 -54.71 38.36 -1.87
C ARG A 141 -56.03 38.28 -1.10
N SER A 142 -56.43 39.42 -0.56
CA SER A 142 -57.82 39.82 -0.30
C SER A 142 -58.03 41.14 -1.02
#